data_AF-A0A5M8Q5R2-F1
#
_entry.id   AF-A0A5M8Q5R2-F1
#
_cell.length_a   1.000
_cell.length_b   1.000
_cell.length_c   1.000
_cell.angle_alpha   90.00
_cell.angle_beta   90.00
_cell.angle_gamma   90.00
#
_symmetry.space_group_name_H-M   'P 1'
#
loop_
_entity.id
_entity.type
_entity.pdbx_description
1 polymer ?
#
loop_
_entity_poly.entity_id
_entity_poly.type
_entity_poly.pdbx_seq_one_letter_code
_entity_poly.pdbx_strand_id
1 'polypeptide(L)' 'MKTFHVKAINESDNNLAEQILVALKNKGIIDFWEINPANNTEPAKPATEEQVQEIIDEAELGPFYTEKEAKDILDL' A
#
# COMPACT_ATOMS: atom_id res chain seq x y z
N MET A 1 3.75 23.42 -2.73
CA MET A 1 4.65 22.59 -1.92
C MET A 1 5.12 21.42 -2.76
N LYS A 2 6.36 20.95 -2.59
CA LYS A 2 6.88 19.77 -3.28
C LYS A 2 7.00 18.65 -2.24
N THR A 3 6.51 17.46 -2.58
CA THR A 3 6.61 16.27 -1.72
C THR A 3 7.79 15.43 -2.22
N PHE A 4 8.68 15.07 -1.31
CA PHE A 4 9.86 14.27 -1.62
C PHE A 4 9.74 12.92 -0.91
N HIS A 5 10.01 11.84 -1.65
CA HIS A 5 10.14 10.51 -1.08
C HIS A 5 11.63 10.18 -1.03
N VAL A 6 12.15 9.91 0.17
CA VAL A 6 13.54 9.55 0.38
C VAL A 6 13.60 8.09 0.79
N LYS A 7 14.40 7.30 0.06
CA LYS A 7 14.64 5.88 0.34
C LYS A 7 16.14 5.67 0.46
N ALA A 8 16.59 5.06 1.55
CA ALA A 8 17.97 4.61 1.67
C ALA A 8 18.22 3.43 0.72
N ILE A 9 19.35 3.46 0.02
CA ILE A 9 19.72 2.42 -0.94
C ILE A 9 20.29 1.20 -0.19
N ASN A 10 21.06 1.43 0.87
CA ASN A 10 21.64 0.40 1.71
C ASN A 10 21.11 0.50 3.14
N GLU A 11 20.90 -0.65 3.79
CA GLU A 11 20.45 -0.72 5.17
C GLU A 11 21.49 -0.14 6.16
N SER A 12 22.78 -0.30 5.85
CA SER A 12 23.88 0.26 6.65
C SER A 12 23.86 1.79 6.69
N ASP A 13 23.28 2.43 5.67
CA ASP A 13 23.21 3.89 5.55
C ASP A 13 21.94 4.47 6.17
N ASN A 14 20.97 3.64 6.58
CA ASN A 14 19.71 4.12 7.19
C ASN A 14 19.97 4.97 8.42
N ASN A 15 20.84 4.49 9.31
CA ASN A 15 21.13 5.17 10.57
C ASN A 15 21.80 6.54 10.31
N LEU A 16 22.70 6.61 9.33
CA LEU A 16 23.35 7.86 8.94
C LEU A 16 22.36 8.84 8.30
N ALA A 17 21.47 8.34 7.43
CA ALA A 17 20.42 9.15 6.81
C ALA A 17 19.46 9.73 7.88
N GLU A 18 19.06 8.93 8.86
CA GLU A 18 18.22 9.37 9.97
C GLU A 18 18.89 10.47 10.82
N GLN A 19 20.16 10.28 11.17
CA GLN A 19 20.93 11.28 11.91
C GLN A 19 21.00 12.63 11.16
N ILE A 20 21.16 12.60 9.83
CA ILE A 20 21.15 13.81 9.01
C ILE A 20 19.78 14.48 9.02
N LEU A 21 18.69 13.71 8.87
CA LEU A 21 17.33 14.25 8.90
C LEU A 21 17.01 14.90 10.25
N VAL A 22 17.37 14.26 11.36
CA VAL A 22 17.24 14.82 12.72
C VAL A 22 18.03 16.12 12.85
N ALA A 23 19.27 16.17 12.36
CA ALA A 23 20.08 17.39 12.41
C ALA A 23 19.45 18.54 11.61
N LEU A 24 18.86 18.27 10.44
CA LEU A 24 18.19 19.27 9.62
C LEU A 24 16.89 19.78 10.27
N LYS A 25 16.15 18.90 10.96
CA LYS A 25 14.97 19.27 11.76
C LYS A 25 15.33 20.14 12.95
N ASN A 26 16.38 19.77 13.70
CA ASN A 26 16.86 20.57 14.84
C ASN A 26 17.33 21.97 14.44
N LYS A 27 17.79 22.13 13.19
CA LYS A 27 18.13 23.44 12.61
C LYS A 27 16.93 24.21 12.05
N GLY A 28 15.73 23.62 12.02
CA GLY A 28 14.52 24.23 11.48
C GLY A 28 14.49 24.35 9.95
N ILE A 29 15.29 23.55 9.24
CA ILE A 29 15.38 23.61 7.77
C ILE A 29 14.27 22.78 7.12
N ILE A 30 13.98 21.62 7.71
CA ILE A 30 12.95 20.70 7.25
C ILE A 30 12.08 20.26 8.42
N ASP A 31 10.87 19.82 8.11
CA ASP A 31 10.11 18.95 8.99
C ASP A 31 9.95 17.60 8.30
N PHE A 32 10.00 16.53 9.08
CA PHE A 32 9.83 15.17 8.59
C PHE A 32 9.13 14.32 9.65
N TRP A 33 8.40 13.32 9.16
CA TRP A 33 7.67 12.34 9.94
C TRP A 33 7.93 10.97 9.36
N GLU A 34 8.09 9.99 10.24
CA GLU A 34 8.23 8.60 9.85
C GLU A 34 6.86 8.08 9.38
N ILE A 35 6.80 7.64 8.12
CA ILE A 35 5.62 6.95 7.62
C ILE A 35 5.84 5.47 7.93
N ASN A 36 5.32 5.01 9.06
CA ASN A 36 5.41 3.60 9.44
C ASN A 36 4.32 2.82 8.67
N PRO A 37 4.66 2.01 7.64
CA PRO A 37 3.66 1.31 6.85
C PRO A 37 2.89 0.28 7.68
N ALA A 38 3.47 -0.21 8.79
CA ALA A 38 2.83 -1.16 9.69
C ALA A 38 1.59 -0.59 10.41
N ASN A 39 1.54 0.74 10.63
CA ASN A 39 0.40 1.42 11.26
C ASN A 39 -0.73 1.77 10.28
N ASN A 40 -0.55 1.53 8.97
CA ASN A 40 -1.62 1.66 7.98
C ASN A 40 -2.34 0.33 7.70
N THR A 41 -1.99 -0.73 8.44
CA THR A 41 -2.83 -1.91 8.52
C THR A 41 -3.91 -1.61 9.55
N GLU A 42 -4.99 -0.94 9.13
CA GLU A 42 -6.24 -1.07 9.90
C GLU A 42 -6.44 -2.57 10.12
N PRO A 43 -6.72 -3.04 11.35
CA PRO A 43 -7.10 -4.44 11.53
C PRO A 43 -8.27 -4.69 10.59
N ALA A 44 -8.16 -5.70 9.73
CA ALA A 44 -9.21 -6.05 8.79
C ALA A 44 -10.51 -6.18 9.58
N LYS A 45 -11.39 -5.20 9.43
CA LYS A 45 -12.69 -5.21 10.07
C LYS A 45 -13.44 -6.41 9.48
N PRO A 46 -14.05 -7.27 10.29
CA PRO A 46 -14.90 -8.33 9.74
C PRO A 46 -15.94 -7.68 8.82
N ALA A 47 -16.16 -8.27 7.65
CA ALA A 47 -17.16 -7.79 6.71
C ALA A 47 -18.53 -7.75 7.40
N THR A 48 -19.33 -6.72 7.12
CA THR A 48 -20.71 -6.66 7.61
C THR A 48 -21.54 -7.78 6.99
N GLU A 49 -22.66 -8.16 7.61
CA GLU A 49 -23.55 -9.19 7.07
C GLU A 49 -24.02 -8.86 5.63
N GLU A 50 -24.25 -7.58 5.35
CA GLU A 50 -24.59 -7.07 4.02
C GLU A 50 -23.46 -7.29 3.01
N GLN A 51 -22.20 -6.98 3.39
CA GLN A 51 -21.03 -7.21 2.54
C GLN A 51 -20.78 -8.70 2.29
N VAL A 52 -21.04 -9.55 3.29
CA VAL A 52 -20.94 -11.00 3.13
C VAL A 52 -21.96 -11.51 2.11
N GLN A 53 -23.20 -11.00 2.15
CA GLN A 53 -24.23 -11.39 1.20
C GLN A 53 -23.90 -10.92 -0.22
N GLU A 54 -23.42 -9.68 -0.40
CA GLU A 54 -22.97 -9.19 -1.71
C GLU A 54 -21.85 -10.03 -2.32
N ILE A 55 -20.88 -10.47 -1.50
CA ILE A 55 -19.78 -11.34 -1.95
C ILE A 55 -20.31 -12.72 -2.39
N ILE A 56 -21.31 -13.26 -1.68
CA ILE A 56 -21.95 -14.53 -2.05
C ILE A 56 -22.68 -14.37 -3.38
N ASP A 57 -23.48 -13.32 -3.53
CA ASP A 57 -24.26 -13.05 -4.75
C ASP A 57 -23.34 -12.83 -5.97
N GLU A 58 -22.21 -12.13 -5.79
CA GLU A 58 -21.20 -11.93 -6.83
C GLU A 58 -20.46 -13.23 -7.21
N ALA A 59 -20.19 -14.09 -6.24
CA ALA A 59 -19.57 -15.39 -6.51
C ALA A 59 -20.51 -16.33 -7.28
N GLU A 60 -21.83 -16.25 -7.03
CA GLU A 60 -22.85 -17.01 -7.75
C GLU A 60 -23.06 -16.53 -9.19
N LEU A 61 -22.81 -15.25 -9.47
CA LEU A 61 -22.89 -14.69 -10.83
C LEU A 61 -21.88 -15.31 -11.80
N GLY A 62 -20.78 -15.87 -11.28
CA GLY A 62 -19.78 -16.58 -12.08
C GLY A 62 -19.05 -15.70 -13.11
N PRO A 63 -18.05 -16.24 -13.82
CA PRO A 63 -17.32 -15.48 -14.82
C PRO A 63 -18.21 -15.18 -16.03
N PHE A 64 -18.21 -13.92 -16.49
CA PHE A 64 -18.94 -13.47 -17.68
C PHE A 64 -18.47 -14.14 -18.98
N TYR A 65 -17.26 -14.67 -19.00
CA TYR A 65 -16.64 -15.34 -20.13
C TYR A 65 -16.31 -16.78 -19.78
N THR A 66 -16.49 -17.67 -20.75
CA THR A 66 -15.98 -19.04 -20.62
C THR A 66 -14.46 -19.04 -20.60
N GLU A 67 -13.85 -20.09 -20.05
CA GLU A 67 -12.38 -20.21 -19.99
C GLU A 67 -11.71 -20.05 -21.36
N LYS A 68 -12.39 -20.53 -22.41
CA LYS A 68 -11.93 -20.40 -23.79
C LYS A 68 -11.95 -18.94 -24.28
N GLU A 69 -13.05 -18.23 -24.06
CA GLU A 69 -13.17 -16.82 -24.43
C GLU A 69 -12.17 -15.95 -23.66
N ALA A 70 -11.92 -16.26 -22.38
CA ALA A 70 -10.93 -15.57 -21.58
C ALA A 70 -9.50 -15.77 -22.14
N LYS A 71 -9.15 -16.98 -22.59
CA LYS A 71 -7.86 -17.27 -23.24
C LYS A 71 -7.70 -16.56 -24.57
N ASP A 72 -8.76 -16.53 -25.38
CA ASP A 72 -8.77 -15.80 -26.66
C ASP A 72 -8.63 -14.28 -26.46
N ILE A 73 -9.22 -13.70 -25.39
CA ILE A 73 -9.07 -12.28 -25.04
C ILE A 73 -7.65 -11.97 -24.52
N LEU A 74 -7.07 -12.89 -23.76
CA LEU A 74 -5.77 -12.72 -23.11
C LEU A 74 -4.57 -13.13 -23.99
N ASP A 75 -4.83 -13.63 -25.20
CA ASP A 75 -3.82 -14.15 -26.15
C ASP A 75 -2.92 -15.22 -25.50
N LEU A 76 -3.54 -16.14 -24.76
CA LEU A 76 -2.91 -17.23 -23.98
C LEU A 76 -3.13 -18.62 -24.59
#